data_AF-A0A7C6UXU6-F1
#
_entry.id   AF-A0A7C6UXU6-F1
#
_cell.length_a   1.000
_cell.length_b   1.000
_cell.length_c   1.000
_cell.angle_alpha   90.00
_cell.angle_beta   90.00
_cell.angle_gamma   90.00
#
_symmetry.space_group_name_H-M   'P 1'
#
loop_
_entity.id
_entity.type
_entity.pdbx_description
1 polymer ?
#
loop_
_entity_poly.entity_id
_entity_poly.type
_entity_poly.pdbx_seq_one_letter_code
_entity_poly.pdbx_strand_id
1 'polypeptide(L)'
;MAQTRVVVLNETKKGNPGEWTLCFQYCRYEYEDGTEENGYRFIWQRPDGTLQAARGQSRIPSIADILLLVSEAIKGGWGNHCE
;
A
#
# COMPACT_ATOMS: atom_id res chain seq x y z
N MET A 1 2.47 24.77 -0.92
CA MET A 1 1.79 23.46 -0.87
C MET A 1 2.90 22.46 -0.67
N ALA A 2 3.14 22.04 0.57
CA ALA A 2 4.34 21.30 0.92
C ALA A 2 4.35 19.94 0.19
N GLN A 3 5.46 19.62 -0.46
CA GLN A 3 5.57 18.46 -1.36
C GLN A 3 6.05 17.25 -0.53
N THR A 4 5.12 16.54 0.11
CA THR A 4 5.46 15.26 0.75
C THR A 4 5.84 14.24 -0.32
N ARG A 5 7.10 13.80 -0.31
CA ARG A 5 7.58 12.77 -1.24
C ARG A 5 7.22 11.41 -0.66
N VAL A 6 6.42 10.65 -1.41
CA VAL A 6 6.04 9.30 -1.03
C VAL A 6 6.92 8.31 -1.77
N VAL A 7 7.81 7.64 -1.05
CA VAL A 7 8.66 6.58 -1.57
C VAL A 7 8.04 5.24 -1.24
N VAL A 8 7.64 4.47 -2.24
CA VAL A 8 7.17 3.09 -2.04
C VAL A 8 8.39 2.20 -1.83
N LEU A 9 8.56 1.67 -0.62
CA LEU A 9 9.66 0.79 -0.26
C LEU A 9 9.35 -0.66 -0.66
N ASN A 10 8.15 -1.12 -0.32
CA ASN A 10 7.70 -2.47 -0.62
C ASN A 10 6.21 -2.47 -0.98
N GLU A 11 5.80 -3.45 -1.78
CA GLU A 11 4.39 -3.67 -2.07
C GLU A 11 4.05 -5.16 -2.24
N THR A 12 2.85 -5.52 -1.83
CA THR A 12 2.18 -6.81 -2.11
C THR A 12 0.90 -6.55 -2.87
N LYS A 13 0.56 -7.42 -3.83
CA LYS A 13 -0.59 -7.25 -4.71
C LYS A 13 -1.43 -8.51 -4.69
N LYS A 14 -2.74 -8.35 -4.57
CA LYS A 14 -3.72 -9.42 -4.66
C LYS A 14 -4.78 -9.06 -5.69
N GLY A 15 -4.78 -9.79 -6.79
CA GLY A 15 -5.71 -9.60 -7.90
C GLY A 15 -5.25 -10.38 -9.12
N ASN A 16 -6.18 -10.61 -10.03
CA ASN A 16 -5.87 -11.23 -11.31
C ASN A 16 -5.47 -10.17 -12.33
N PRO A 17 -4.58 -10.51 -13.29
CA PRO A 17 -4.27 -9.63 -14.41
C PRO A 17 -5.54 -9.32 -15.21
N GLY A 18 -5.83 -8.03 -15.41
CA GLY A 18 -7.06 -7.58 -16.09
C GLY A 18 -8.27 -7.40 -15.17
N GLU A 19 -8.10 -7.56 -13.85
CA GLU A 19 -9.10 -7.23 -12.84
C GLU A 19 -8.58 -6.16 -11.86
N TRP A 20 -9.46 -5.70 -10.97
CA TRP A 20 -9.08 -4.80 -9.89
C TRP A 20 -8.11 -5.53 -8.94
N THR A 21 -6.95 -4.92 -8.72
CA THR A 21 -5.91 -5.50 -7.87
C THR A 21 -5.76 -4.67 -6.61
N LEU A 22 -5.92 -5.31 -5.46
CA LEU A 22 -5.67 -4.70 -4.16
C LEU A 22 -4.17 -4.70 -3.90
N CYS A 23 -3.58 -3.52 -3.78
CA CYS A 23 -2.17 -3.36 -3.48
C CYS A 23 -2.03 -2.86 -2.04
N PHE A 24 -1.19 -3.53 -1.27
CA PHE A 24 -0.74 -3.09 0.04
C PHE A 24 0.70 -2.61 -0.09
N GLN A 25 0.93 -1.32 0.16
CA GLN A 25 2.19 -0.65 -0.06
C GLN A 25 2.73 -0.13 1.27
N TYR A 26 3.98 -0.45 1.55
CA TYR A 26 4.76 0.19 2.59
C TYR A 26 5.49 1.37 1.99
N CYS A 27 5.16 2.56 2.49
CA CYS A 27 5.64 3.82 1.98
C CYS A 27 6.36 4.59 3.07
N ARG A 28 7.41 5.30 2.67
CA ARG A 28 8.04 6.33 3.47
C ARG A 28 7.58 7.70 2.99
N TYR A 29 7.01 8.47 3.90
CA TYR A 29 6.59 9.84 3.70
C TYR A 29 7.73 10.74 4.14
N GLU A 30 8.43 11.32 3.17
CA GLU A 30 9.50 12.29 3.42
C GLU A 30 8.87 13.69 3.43
N TYR A 31 8.93 14.35 4.58
CA TYR A 31 8.46 15.72 4.75
C TYR A 31 9.63 16.70 4.54
N GLU A 32 9.32 17.93 4.13
CA GLU A 32 10.35 18.96 3.88
C GLU A 32 11.14 19.36 5.13
N ASP A 33 10.63 19.08 6.34
CA ASP A 33 11.31 19.33 7.62
C ASP A 33 12.44 18.30 7.90
N GLY A 34 12.66 17.36 6.97
CA GLY A 34 13.62 16.27 7.14
C GLY A 34 13.11 15.11 7.98
N THR A 35 11.85 15.18 8.44
CA THR A 35 11.18 14.05 9.08
C THR A 35 10.76 13.02 8.03
N GLU A 36 10.95 11.76 8.36
CA GLU A 36 10.55 10.62 7.54
C GLU A 36 9.57 9.80 8.37
N GLU A 37 8.34 9.64 7.89
CA GLU A 37 7.36 8.77 8.55
C GLU A 37 7.13 7.54 7.69
N ASN A 38 7.32 6.36 8.28
CA ASN A 38 7.02 5.12 7.62
C ASN A 38 5.57 4.73 7.88
N GLY A 39 4.86 4.32 6.83
CA GLY A 39 3.45 3.96 6.96
C GLY A 39 3.00 2.94 5.92
N TYR A 40 1.88 2.30 6.22
CA TYR A 40 1.25 1.33 5.33
C TYR A 40 0.00 1.93 4.68
N ARG A 41 -0.21 1.66 3.40
CA ARG A 41 -1.43 2.08 2.70
C ARG A 41 -1.97 0.98 1.81
N PHE A 42 -3.29 0.95 1.69
CA PHE A 42 -3.98 0.16 0.68
C PHE A 42 -4.34 1.05 -0.51
N ILE A 43 -4.10 0.57 -1.71
CA ILE A 43 -4.46 1.24 -2.96
C ILE A 43 -5.01 0.23 -3.96
N TRP A 44 -6.06 0.62 -4.68
CA TRP A 44 -6.60 -0.19 -5.76
C TRP A 44 -5.91 0.16 -7.07
N GLN A 45 -5.38 -0.86 -7.74
CA GLN A 45 -4.92 -0.76 -9.11
C GLN A 45 -6.06 -1.20 -10.04
N ARG A 46 -6.30 -0.38 -11.07
CA ARG A 46 -7.28 -0.70 -12.12
C ARG A 46 -6.76 -1.84 -13.01
N PRO A 47 -7.66 -2.54 -13.71
CA PRO A 47 -7.27 -3.54 -14.71
C PRO A 47 -6.39 -2.96 -15.84
N ASP A 48 -6.49 -1.65 -16.09
CA ASP A 48 -5.69 -0.90 -17.06
C ASP A 48 -4.28 -0.52 -16.53
N GLY A 49 -3.90 -1.00 -15.34
CA GLY A 49 -2.61 -0.71 -14.70
C GLY A 49 -2.53 0.65 -13.99
N THR A 50 -3.49 1.55 -14.23
CA THR A 50 -3.56 2.85 -13.54
C THR A 50 -3.93 2.70 -12.06
N LEU A 51 -3.15 3.33 -11.17
CA LEU A 51 -3.45 3.38 -9.74
C LEU A 51 -4.61 4.34 -9.46
N GLN A 52 -5.65 3.87 -8.76
CA GLN A 52 -6.76 4.71 -8.35
C GLN A 52 -6.85 4.78 -6.83
N ALA A 53 -6.31 5.84 -6.26
CA ALA A 53 -6.44 6.16 -4.82
C ALA A 53 -7.90 6.48 -4.40
N ALA A 54 -8.76 6.81 -5.36
CA ALA A 54 -10.04 7.49 -5.12
C ALA A 54 -11.29 6.59 -5.06
N ARG A 55 -11.19 5.26 -5.15
CA ARG A 55 -12.35 4.39 -4.87
C ARG A 55 -12.44 4.09 -3.38
N GLY A 56 -12.87 5.11 -2.63
CA GLY A 56 -13.29 5.06 -1.22
C GLY A 56 -12.29 4.36 -0.30
N GLN A 57 -11.52 5.16 0.45
CA GLN A 57 -10.41 4.83 1.35
C GLN A 57 -10.30 3.44 2.01
N SER A 58 -11.29 2.56 2.05
CA SER A 58 -11.19 1.20 2.60
C SER A 58 -12.31 0.24 2.18
N ARG A 59 -12.86 0.29 0.95
CA ARG A 59 -13.82 -0.77 0.53
C ARG A 59 -13.09 -2.06 0.14
N ILE A 60 -12.46 -2.68 1.13
CA ILE A 60 -11.85 -4.00 1.01
C ILE A 60 -12.97 -5.03 1.21
N PRO A 61 -13.23 -5.92 0.24
CA PRO A 61 -14.40 -6.79 0.28
C PRO A 61 -14.36 -7.81 1.43
N SER A 62 -13.16 -8.19 1.89
CA SER A 62 -13.00 -9.12 3.00
C SER A 62 -11.77 -8.79 3.86
N ILE A 63 -11.92 -8.93 5.17
CA ILE A 63 -10.80 -8.84 6.13
C ILE A 63 -9.77 -9.95 5.84
N ALA A 64 -10.18 -11.08 5.25
CA ALA A 64 -9.27 -12.14 4.85
C ALA A 64 -8.24 -11.67 3.80
N ASP A 65 -8.62 -10.74 2.91
CA ASP A 65 -7.70 -10.17 1.93
C ASP A 65 -6.65 -9.26 2.60
N ILE A 66 -7.09 -8.48 3.60
CA ILE A 66 -6.21 -7.65 4.44
C ILE A 66 -5.21 -8.55 5.16
N LEU A 67 -5.70 -9.56 5.88
CA LEU A 67 -4.86 -10.48 6.65
C LEU A 67 -3.88 -11.23 5.75
N LEU A 68 -4.29 -11.61 4.54
CA LEU A 68 -3.40 -12.28 3.59
C LEU A 68 -2.27 -11.34 3.15
N LEU A 69 -2.58 -10.12 2.71
CA LEU A 69 -1.57 -9.14 2.28
C LEU A 69 -0.63 -8.74 3.41
N VAL A 70 -1.17 -8.53 4.62
CA VAL A 70 -0.36 -8.25 5.82
C VAL A 70 0.52 -9.45 6.17
N SER A 71 -0.01 -10.67 6.10
CA SER A 71 0.79 -11.89 6.32
C SER A 71 1.90 -12.04 5.28
N GLU A 72 1.65 -11.70 4.02
CA GLU A 72 2.66 -11.68 2.97
C GLU A 72 3.72 -10.62 3.23
N ALA A 73 3.34 -9.44 3.69
CA ALA A 73 4.27 -8.40 4.10
C ALA A 73 5.15 -8.85 5.28
N ILE A 74 4.55 -9.48 6.31
CA ILE A 74 5.27 -10.04 7.46
C ILE A 74 6.22 -11.16 7.02
N LYS A 75 5.77 -12.09 6.16
CA LYS A 75 6.62 -13.13 5.56
C LYS A 75 7.74 -12.54 4.71
N GLY A 76 7.49 -11.43 4.03
CA GLY A 76 8.47 -10.67 3.27
C GLY A 76 9.49 -9.92 4.15
N GLY A 77 9.34 -9.93 5.48
CA GLY A 77 10.26 -9.31 6.42
C GLY A 77 10.09 -7.81 6.59
N TRP A 78 9.09 -7.18 5.96
CA TRP A 78 8.84 -5.73 6.03
C TRP A 78 7.48 -5.36 6.63
N GLY A 79 6.58 -6.33 6.82
CA GLY A 79 5.28 -6.12 7.49
C GLY A 79 5.36 -6.05 9.01
N ASN A 80 6.54 -6.29 9.58
CA ASN A 80 6.80 -6.23 11.01
C ASN A 80 7.79 -5.10 11.34
N HIS A 81 7.74 -3.99 10.59
CA HIS A 81 8.53 -2.79 10.88
C HIS A 81 8.04 -2.17 12.20
N CYS A 82 8.42 -2.82 13.29
CA CYS A 82 8.47 -2.28 14.63
C CYS A 82 9.80 -1.53 14.67
N GLU A 83 9.74 -0.20 14.67
CA GLU A 83 10.80 0.59 15.30
C GLU A 83 10.97 0.18 16.78
#